data_AF-A0A7S4RDP0-F1
#
_entry.id   AF-A0A7S4RDP0-F1
#
_cell.length_a   1.000
_cell.length_b   1.000
_cell.length_c   1.000
_cell.angle_alpha   90.00
_cell.angle_beta   90.00
_cell.angle_gamma   90.00
#
_symmetry.space_group_name_H-M   'P 1'
#
loop_
_entity.id
_entity.type
_entity.pdbx_description
1 polymer ?
#
loop_
_entity_poly.entity_id
_entity_poly.type
_entity_poly.pdbx_seq_one_letter_code
_entity_poly.pdbx_strand_id
1 'polypeptide(L)'
;AGRAPRDTASGGRGAALHRRPDPAVAALRGAAAVAAGALAVAASGAAGSAPSSSSRRRLAPLRGACGPSAVARSAVEGGSGDGGRTAPVLKLGTRGSPLALAQAHEAKRRLAEAFPELAPDDAVEIRIISTTGDQRLEISLSEIGGKGLFTRELDVALVSKEVDFCVHSTKDVPTELVPGTELCTMLPREDTRDVLISRDGGIARIEDFPDGSVIGTASLRRQAQIYAKNPNLKCVNFRGNVQTRLRKLKAGDVDGTLLAYAGLRRMSMEEHATRVLEWEEMLPAISQGAISFQCRSDDERTLAFLRPLSHGPTAQAVHCERAFLAALDGNCKTPIAGQARVDEAGALRFQGLVASPDGRRIFRVARSGSAAEAEALGRDAGLEVRAEAGEAFFEEMQAYVQEVQAANTRPAAALPAGA
;
A
#
# COMPACT_ATOMS: atom_id res chain seq x y z
N ALA A 1 -61.90 -4.85 -35.01
CA ALA A 1 -63.22 -5.23 -34.48
C ALA A 1 -63.05 -6.44 -33.57
N GLY A 2 -63.48 -6.32 -32.30
CA GLY A 2 -63.60 -7.41 -31.31
C GLY A 2 -62.30 -7.98 -30.73
N ARG A 3 -62.18 -8.35 -29.46
CA ARG A 3 -62.81 -8.01 -28.17
C ARG A 3 -61.92 -8.73 -27.13
N ALA A 4 -61.66 -8.11 -25.98
CA ALA A 4 -60.91 -8.69 -24.86
C ALA A 4 -61.58 -9.93 -24.25
N PRO A 5 -60.90 -10.58 -23.29
CA PRO A 5 -61.53 -10.73 -21.98
C PRO A 5 -60.66 -10.25 -20.81
N ARG A 6 -61.37 -9.99 -19.72
CA ARG A 6 -60.97 -9.37 -18.46
C ARG A 6 -60.36 -10.37 -17.46
N ASP A 7 -59.50 -9.81 -16.61
CA ASP A 7 -59.26 -10.05 -15.18
C ASP A 7 -59.81 -11.31 -14.49
N THR A 8 -58.91 -12.01 -13.80
CA THR A 8 -59.15 -12.51 -12.44
C THR A 8 -57.93 -12.27 -11.56
N ALA A 9 -58.11 -11.45 -10.54
CA ALA A 9 -57.20 -11.31 -9.41
C ALA A 9 -57.27 -12.52 -8.47
N SER A 10 -56.13 -13.01 -8.01
CA SER A 10 -56.02 -13.75 -6.75
C SER A 10 -54.74 -13.35 -6.02
N GLY A 11 -54.91 -13.00 -4.74
CA GLY A 11 -53.87 -12.44 -3.89
C GLY A 11 -52.89 -13.48 -3.38
N GLY A 12 -51.64 -13.04 -3.21
CA GLY A 12 -50.60 -13.73 -2.46
C GLY A 12 -49.83 -12.73 -1.60
N ARG A 13 -50.10 -12.74 -0.29
CA ARG A 13 -49.36 -11.98 0.73
C ARG A 13 -47.92 -12.50 0.78
N GLY A 14 -46.94 -11.68 0.41
CA GLY A 14 -45.51 -11.94 0.59
C GLY A 14 -44.96 -11.14 1.78
N ALA A 15 -44.47 -11.84 2.79
CA ALA A 15 -43.99 -11.30 4.06
C ALA A 15 -42.80 -10.34 3.88
N ALA A 16 -42.89 -9.15 4.48
CA ALA A 16 -41.76 -8.25 4.68
C ALA A 16 -40.83 -8.83 5.76
N LEU A 17 -39.71 -9.41 5.33
CA LEU A 17 -38.60 -9.74 6.22
C LEU A 17 -37.86 -8.45 6.58
N HIS A 18 -38.16 -7.91 7.75
CA HIS A 18 -37.30 -6.93 8.43
C HIS A 18 -35.93 -7.58 8.69
N ARG A 19 -34.94 -7.28 7.84
CA ARG A 19 -33.53 -7.51 8.19
C ARG A 19 -33.13 -6.49 9.25
N ARG A 20 -32.76 -7.00 10.44
CA ARG A 20 -32.05 -6.22 11.46
C ARG A 20 -30.73 -5.71 10.87
N PRO A 21 -30.33 -4.46 11.12
CA PRO A 21 -29.03 -3.97 10.68
C PRO A 21 -27.91 -4.71 11.42
N ASP A 22 -26.83 -4.95 10.68
CA ASP A 22 -25.58 -5.54 11.14
C ASP A 22 -24.94 -4.67 12.25
N PRO A 23 -24.60 -5.20 13.43
CA PRO A 23 -24.05 -4.43 14.54
C PRO A 23 -22.75 -3.68 14.20
N ALA A 24 -22.02 -4.09 13.15
CA ALA A 24 -20.83 -3.39 12.68
C ALA A 24 -21.12 -2.05 11.97
N VAL A 25 -22.31 -1.87 11.40
CA VAL A 25 -22.72 -0.65 10.67
C VAL A 25 -23.25 0.43 11.63
N ALA A 26 -23.74 0.03 12.81
CA ALA A 26 -24.22 0.95 13.83
C ALA A 26 -23.08 1.72 14.53
N ALA A 27 -21.92 1.08 14.72
CA ALA A 27 -20.76 1.69 15.38
C ALA A 27 -20.15 2.87 14.58
N LEU A 28 -20.17 2.80 13.25
CA LEU A 28 -19.67 3.87 12.36
C LEU A 28 -20.58 5.10 12.28
N ARG A 29 -21.89 4.94 12.56
CA ARG A 29 -22.84 6.07 12.57
C ARG A 29 -22.85 6.83 13.90
N GLY A 30 -22.50 6.17 15.01
CA GLY A 30 -22.45 6.80 16.34
C GLY A 30 -21.30 7.81 16.50
N ALA A 31 -20.17 7.59 15.85
CA ALA A 31 -19.01 8.47 15.94
C ALA A 31 -19.18 9.81 15.20
N ALA A 32 -20.00 9.85 14.15
CA ALA A 32 -20.24 11.06 13.34
C ALA A 32 -21.14 12.10 14.04
N ALA A 33 -21.95 11.70 15.03
CA ALA A 33 -22.90 12.60 15.70
C ALA A 33 -22.29 13.43 16.86
N VAL A 34 -21.10 13.04 17.36
CA VAL A 34 -20.44 13.74 18.49
C VAL A 34 -19.51 14.86 18.00
N ALA A 35 -19.12 14.87 16.71
CA ALA A 35 -18.20 15.85 16.14
C ALA A 35 -18.87 17.15 15.62
N ALA A 36 -20.20 17.22 15.58
CA ALA A 36 -20.92 18.39 15.06
C ALA A 36 -21.27 19.46 16.14
N GLY A 37 -20.90 19.23 17.40
CA GLY A 37 -21.34 20.07 18.53
C GLY A 37 -20.32 21.07 19.08
N ALA A 38 -19.10 21.15 18.55
CA ALA A 38 -18.05 21.99 19.14
C ALA A 38 -17.14 22.59 18.07
N LEU A 39 -17.62 23.61 17.35
CA LEU A 39 -16.74 24.64 16.80
C LEU A 39 -17.54 25.92 16.53
N ALA A 40 -17.82 26.66 17.60
CA ALA A 40 -18.12 28.08 17.51
C ALA A 40 -17.41 28.77 18.67
N VAL A 41 -16.80 29.91 18.35
CA VAL A 41 -16.14 30.91 19.22
C VAL A 41 -14.60 30.85 19.30
N ALA A 42 -14.03 32.03 19.02
CA ALA A 42 -12.65 32.53 19.20
C ALA A 42 -11.64 32.21 18.08
N ALA A 43 -10.85 33.15 17.54
CA ALA A 43 -10.75 34.59 17.75
C ALA A 43 -9.90 35.22 16.61
N SER A 44 -10.10 36.51 16.43
CA SER A 44 -9.46 37.43 15.48
C SER A 44 -8.02 37.84 15.87
N GLY A 45 -7.24 38.26 14.86
CA GLY A 45 -6.07 39.15 14.98
C GLY A 45 -4.71 38.44 15.12
N ALA A 46 -3.59 38.93 14.61
CA ALA A 46 -3.26 40.09 13.78
C ALA A 46 -1.86 39.85 13.17
N ALA A 47 -1.59 40.53 12.06
CA ALA A 47 -0.31 40.54 11.35
C ALA A 47 0.81 41.23 12.15
N GLY A 48 2.08 40.90 11.86
CA GLY A 48 3.23 41.68 12.35
C GLY A 48 4.61 41.06 12.15
N SER A 49 5.17 41.25 10.95
CA SER A 49 6.58 41.54 10.60
C SER A 49 7.75 41.20 11.56
N ALA A 50 8.75 40.52 10.99
CA ALA A 50 10.16 40.47 11.43
C ALA A 50 10.84 41.87 11.44
N PRO A 51 12.04 42.02 12.06
CA PRO A 51 13.28 41.81 11.30
C PRO A 51 14.49 41.22 12.08
N SER A 52 15.48 40.88 11.25
CA SER A 52 16.89 40.53 11.45
C SER A 52 17.68 41.18 12.60
N SER A 53 18.65 40.45 13.18
CA SER A 53 20.09 40.62 12.84
C SER A 53 21.02 39.90 13.82
N SER A 54 22.19 39.57 13.28
CA SER A 54 23.35 38.90 13.83
C SER A 54 23.97 39.52 15.09
N SER A 55 24.48 38.70 16.00
CA SER A 55 25.86 38.85 16.50
C SER A 55 26.39 37.58 17.15
N ARG A 56 27.60 37.19 16.75
CA ARG A 56 28.43 36.15 17.37
C ARG A 56 28.99 36.70 18.68
N ARG A 57 28.93 35.93 19.76
CA ARG A 57 29.93 35.99 20.84
C ARG A 57 30.15 34.59 21.40
N ARG A 58 31.38 34.08 21.20
CA ARG A 58 31.95 32.96 21.97
C ARG A 58 32.37 33.50 23.34
N LEU A 59 32.05 32.76 24.40
CA LEU A 59 32.81 32.70 25.65
C LEU A 59 32.37 31.40 26.36
N ALA A 60 33.34 30.56 26.69
CA ALA A 60 33.25 29.38 27.56
C ALA A 60 34.28 29.58 28.69
N PRO A 61 34.37 28.70 29.71
CA PRO A 61 33.36 27.85 30.36
C PRO A 61 33.25 28.19 31.87
N LEU A 62 32.19 27.74 32.54
CA LEU A 62 32.18 27.65 34.01
C LEU A 62 31.79 26.24 34.45
N ARG A 63 32.68 25.68 35.28
CA ARG A 63 32.52 24.45 36.05
C ARG A 63 31.39 24.63 37.06
N GLY A 64 30.56 23.61 37.21
CA GLY A 64 29.57 23.50 38.29
C GLY A 64 29.05 22.08 38.36
N ALA A 65 29.67 21.27 39.21
CA ALA A 65 29.21 19.94 39.56
C ALA A 65 28.00 20.03 40.49
N CYS A 66 26.93 19.29 40.20
CA CYS A 66 25.95 18.86 41.19
C CYS A 66 25.36 17.51 40.72
N GLY A 67 25.39 16.53 41.63
CA GLY A 67 25.14 15.12 41.38
C GLY A 67 23.66 14.74 41.16
N PRO A 68 23.40 13.43 40.98
CA PRO A 68 22.14 12.93 40.48
C PRO A 68 21.03 12.97 41.53
N SER A 69 19.87 13.48 41.14
CA SER A 69 18.62 13.36 41.91
C SER A 69 18.09 11.93 41.79
N ALA A 70 18.05 11.25 42.93
CA ALA A 70 17.50 9.91 43.08
C ALA A 70 15.97 9.96 42.93
N VAL A 71 15.45 9.28 41.91
CA VAL A 71 14.02 9.02 41.77
C VAL A 71 13.64 7.87 42.70
N ALA A 72 12.66 8.12 43.56
CA ALA A 72 12.16 7.21 44.57
C ALA A 72 11.63 5.90 43.96
N ARG A 73 12.14 4.77 44.47
CA ARG A 73 11.58 3.44 44.23
C ARG A 73 10.44 3.21 45.24
N SER A 74 9.21 3.13 44.75
CA SER A 74 8.09 2.57 45.52
C SER A 74 8.16 1.05 45.43
N ALA A 75 8.20 0.41 46.59
CA ALA A 75 8.12 -1.03 46.75
C ALA A 75 6.66 -1.48 46.55
N VAL A 76 6.46 -2.50 45.71
CA VAL A 76 5.21 -3.26 45.63
C VAL A 76 5.53 -4.68 46.11
N GLU A 77 4.93 -5.06 47.23
CA GLU A 77 4.96 -6.42 47.76
C GLU A 77 3.94 -7.31 47.04
N GLY A 78 4.39 -8.53 46.69
CA GLY A 78 3.68 -9.78 46.94
C GLY A 78 2.35 -10.05 46.23
N GLY A 79 2.41 -10.63 45.03
CA GLY A 79 1.30 -11.34 44.40
C GLY A 79 1.81 -12.55 43.61
N SER A 80 1.50 -13.74 44.09
CA SER A 80 1.92 -15.05 43.57
C SER A 80 1.20 -15.43 42.27
N GLY A 81 1.94 -15.95 41.28
CA GLY A 81 1.42 -16.95 40.35
C GLY A 81 0.91 -16.49 38.99
N ASP A 82 1.81 -16.07 38.10
CA ASP A 82 1.89 -16.54 36.70
C ASP A 82 3.33 -16.29 36.24
N GLY A 83 3.91 -17.17 35.42
CA GLY A 83 5.29 -17.04 34.94
C GLY A 83 5.44 -15.75 34.11
N GLY A 84 5.92 -14.69 34.77
CA GLY A 84 5.78 -13.29 34.36
C GLY A 84 6.27 -13.01 32.94
N ARG A 85 5.37 -13.03 31.97
CA ARG A 85 5.54 -12.27 30.73
C ARG A 85 5.04 -10.86 31.00
N THR A 86 5.97 -9.91 31.06
CA THR A 86 5.63 -8.49 31.03
C THR A 86 4.84 -8.20 29.74
N ALA A 87 3.78 -7.40 29.84
CA ALA A 87 3.02 -7.00 28.66
C ALA A 87 3.95 -6.35 27.61
N PRO A 88 3.73 -6.60 26.30
CA PRO A 88 4.60 -6.05 25.27
C PRO A 88 4.57 -4.52 25.30
N VAL A 89 5.70 -3.89 24.98
CA VAL A 89 5.82 -2.43 24.89
C VAL A 89 5.05 -1.90 23.67
N LEU A 90 5.09 -2.64 22.56
CA LEU A 90 4.35 -2.34 21.32
C LEU A 90 3.74 -3.60 20.70
N LYS A 91 2.58 -3.44 20.07
CA LYS A 91 1.91 -4.46 19.25
C LYS A 91 1.93 -4.06 17.77
N LEU A 92 2.56 -4.89 16.95
CA LEU A 92 2.72 -4.72 15.51
C LEU A 92 1.71 -5.58 14.76
N GLY A 93 0.79 -4.97 14.01
CA GLY A 93 -0.13 -5.65 13.10
C GLY A 93 0.49 -5.91 11.72
N THR A 94 0.39 -7.14 11.21
CA THR A 94 0.88 -7.50 9.87
C THR A 94 0.04 -8.61 9.24
N ARG A 95 0.14 -8.77 7.92
CA ARG A 95 -0.44 -9.91 7.21
C ARG A 95 0.36 -11.19 7.47
N GLY A 96 -0.29 -12.34 7.30
CA GLY A 96 0.31 -13.66 7.53
C GLY A 96 1.19 -14.20 6.38
N SER A 97 1.33 -13.47 5.27
CA SER A 97 2.17 -13.95 4.16
C SER A 97 3.67 -13.93 4.53
N PRO A 98 4.51 -14.83 3.99
CA PRO A 98 5.94 -14.86 4.30
C PRO A 98 6.65 -13.51 4.10
N LEU A 99 6.32 -12.79 3.02
CA LEU A 99 6.90 -11.47 2.76
C LEU A 99 6.45 -10.43 3.80
N ALA A 100 5.18 -10.44 4.21
CA ALA A 100 4.66 -9.51 5.22
C ALA A 100 5.29 -9.78 6.60
N LEU A 101 5.53 -11.05 6.95
CA LEU A 101 6.27 -11.42 8.15
C LEU A 101 7.73 -10.97 8.07
N ALA A 102 8.41 -11.16 6.94
CA ALA A 102 9.77 -10.65 6.74
C ALA A 102 9.84 -9.11 6.94
N GLN A 103 8.83 -8.37 6.47
CA GLN A 103 8.73 -6.92 6.69
C GLN A 103 8.47 -6.56 8.15
N ALA A 104 7.63 -7.32 8.86
CA ALA A 104 7.38 -7.13 10.29
C ALA A 104 8.63 -7.43 11.14
N HIS A 105 9.39 -8.47 10.79
CA HIS A 105 10.67 -8.78 11.45
C HIS A 105 11.72 -7.71 11.18
N GLU A 106 11.79 -7.17 9.97
CA GLU A 106 12.67 -6.03 9.65
C GLU A 106 12.29 -4.78 10.47
N ALA A 107 11.00 -4.50 10.63
CA ALA A 107 10.53 -3.40 11.48
C ALA A 107 10.93 -3.61 12.95
N LYS A 108 10.70 -4.82 13.48
CA LYS A 108 11.08 -5.21 14.85
C LYS A 108 12.59 -5.08 15.08
N ARG A 109 13.42 -5.56 14.15
CA ARG A 109 14.89 -5.44 14.22
C ARG A 109 15.33 -3.98 14.32
N ARG A 110 14.79 -3.11 13.47
CA ARG A 110 15.12 -1.67 13.49
C ARG A 110 14.67 -0.97 14.77
N LEU A 111 13.53 -1.34 15.32
CA LEU A 111 13.07 -0.85 16.62
C LEU A 111 14.02 -1.26 17.74
N ALA A 112 14.43 -2.53 17.78
CA ALA A 112 15.39 -3.05 18.75
C ALA A 112 16.76 -2.36 18.66
N GLU A 113 17.23 -2.04 17.45
CA GLU A 113 18.49 -1.33 17.21
C GLU A 113 18.44 0.14 17.66
N ALA A 114 17.28 0.80 17.50
CA ALA A 114 17.11 2.20 17.85
C ALA A 114 16.79 2.42 19.34
N PHE A 115 16.14 1.45 19.99
CA PHE A 115 15.62 1.59 21.36
C PHE A 115 15.97 0.37 22.20
N PRO A 116 16.87 0.50 23.21
CA PRO A 116 17.27 -0.62 24.07
C PRO A 116 16.10 -1.30 24.80
N GLU A 117 15.06 -0.55 25.14
CA GLU A 117 13.83 -1.08 25.77
C GLU A 117 12.98 -1.95 24.83
N LEU A 118 13.20 -1.86 23.52
CA LEU A 118 12.56 -2.70 22.50
C LEU A 118 13.47 -3.86 22.04
N ALA A 119 14.68 -3.99 22.60
CA ALA A 119 15.61 -5.06 22.29
C ALA A 119 15.17 -6.46 22.78
N PRO A 120 14.46 -6.63 23.92
CA PRO A 120 13.92 -7.92 24.31
C PRO A 120 12.97 -8.50 23.26
N ASP A 121 13.05 -9.81 23.01
CA ASP A 121 12.28 -10.47 21.96
C ASP A 121 10.76 -10.36 22.14
N ASP A 122 10.26 -10.15 23.35
CA ASP A 122 8.84 -10.00 23.67
C ASP A 122 8.40 -8.52 23.78
N ALA A 123 9.31 -7.55 23.67
CA ALA A 123 8.98 -6.13 23.77
C ALA A 123 8.12 -5.63 22.60
N VAL A 124 8.29 -6.20 21.41
CA VAL A 124 7.44 -5.95 20.24
C VAL A 124 6.73 -7.23 19.84
N GLU A 125 5.42 -7.29 20.11
CA GLU A 125 4.57 -8.42 19.77
C GLU A 125 4.07 -8.31 18.33
N ILE A 126 4.31 -9.35 17.51
CA ILE A 126 3.77 -9.42 16.15
C ILE A 126 2.38 -10.09 16.18
N ARG A 127 1.36 -9.35 15.76
CA ARG A 127 -0.03 -9.81 15.60
C ARG A 127 -0.33 -10.03 14.13
N ILE A 128 -0.49 -11.31 13.76
CA ILE A 128 -0.91 -11.69 12.41
C ILE A 128 -2.41 -11.44 12.27
N ILE A 129 -2.78 -10.60 11.32
CA ILE A 129 -4.16 -10.27 10.99
C ILE A 129 -4.48 -10.87 9.62
N SER A 130 -5.48 -11.75 9.59
CA SER A 130 -5.92 -12.38 8.36
C SER A 130 -6.77 -11.39 7.56
N THR A 131 -6.34 -11.07 6.34
CA THR A 131 -7.08 -10.16 5.45
C THR A 131 -7.95 -10.94 4.47
N THR A 132 -9.04 -10.34 4.01
CA THR A 132 -9.90 -10.97 3.00
C THR A 132 -9.11 -11.32 1.72
N GLY A 133 -8.11 -10.50 1.37
CA GLY A 133 -7.20 -10.75 0.25
C GLY A 133 -6.29 -11.98 0.40
N ASP A 134 -6.07 -12.44 1.64
CA ASP A 134 -5.31 -13.68 1.93
C ASP A 134 -6.21 -14.92 1.94
N GLN A 135 -7.48 -14.79 2.37
CA GLN A 135 -8.42 -15.91 2.48
C GLN A 135 -9.11 -16.28 1.16
N ARG A 136 -9.31 -15.31 0.27
CA ARG A 136 -10.12 -15.50 -0.94
C ARG A 136 -9.28 -15.37 -2.22
N LEU A 137 -8.39 -16.35 -2.43
CA LEU A 137 -7.54 -16.43 -3.65
C LEU A 137 -8.36 -16.69 -4.93
N GLU A 138 -9.54 -17.31 -4.79
CA GLU A 138 -10.42 -17.74 -5.89
C GLU A 138 -11.40 -16.67 -6.35
N ILE A 139 -11.64 -15.66 -5.52
CA ILE A 139 -12.56 -14.54 -5.80
C ILE A 139 -11.75 -13.40 -6.42
N SER A 140 -12.28 -12.78 -7.47
CA SER A 140 -11.59 -11.63 -8.05
C SER A 140 -11.46 -10.50 -7.03
N LEU A 141 -10.34 -9.76 -7.04
CA LEU A 141 -10.14 -8.55 -6.21
C LEU A 141 -11.27 -7.51 -6.37
N SER A 142 -12.16 -7.65 -7.35
CA SER A 142 -13.33 -6.82 -7.64
C SER A 142 -14.63 -7.21 -6.97
N GLU A 143 -14.81 -8.50 -6.66
CA GLU A 143 -16.00 -8.99 -5.96
C GLU A 143 -16.05 -8.45 -4.52
N ILE A 144 -14.89 -8.08 -3.99
CA ILE A 144 -14.72 -7.43 -2.69
C ILE A 144 -14.45 -5.95 -2.96
N GLY A 145 -15.49 -5.23 -3.37
CA GLY A 145 -15.44 -3.79 -3.64
C GLY A 145 -14.93 -3.00 -2.43
N GLY A 146 -13.93 -2.15 -2.68
CA GLY A 146 -13.34 -1.24 -1.69
C GLY A 146 -11.89 -0.88 -2.04
N LYS A 147 -11.52 0.40 -1.89
CA LYS A 147 -10.10 0.80 -1.82
C LYS A 147 -9.51 0.15 -0.55
N GLY A 148 -8.41 -0.59 -0.64
CA GLY A 148 -7.72 -1.14 0.55
C GLY A 148 -7.98 -2.61 0.92
N LEU A 149 -8.14 -3.52 -0.04
CA LEU A 149 -8.40 -4.95 0.24
C LEU A 149 -7.37 -5.62 1.18
N PHE A 150 -6.11 -5.18 1.15
CA PHE A 150 -5.04 -5.74 1.98
C PHE A 150 -4.78 -4.96 3.27
N THR A 151 -5.44 -3.80 3.44
CA THR A 151 -5.25 -2.93 4.61
C THR A 151 -6.48 -2.88 5.51
N ARG A 152 -7.69 -3.15 4.99
CA ARG A 152 -8.93 -2.95 5.75
C ARG A 152 -8.93 -3.62 7.13
N GLU A 153 -8.57 -4.90 7.24
CA GLU A 153 -8.57 -5.58 8.53
C GLU A 153 -7.45 -5.08 9.45
N LEU A 154 -6.33 -4.61 8.89
CA LEU A 154 -5.26 -3.94 9.63
C LEU A 154 -5.73 -2.57 10.15
N ASP A 155 -6.43 -1.79 9.31
CA ASP A 155 -7.01 -0.50 9.66
C ASP A 155 -8.03 -0.66 10.80
N VAL A 156 -8.87 -1.71 10.75
CA VAL A 156 -9.82 -2.04 11.83
C VAL A 156 -9.08 -2.33 13.13
N ALA A 157 -8.06 -3.21 13.10
CA ALA A 157 -7.27 -3.54 14.29
C ALA A 157 -6.53 -2.33 14.87
N LEU A 158 -6.08 -1.42 14.01
CA LEU A 158 -5.40 -0.20 14.41
C LEU A 158 -6.37 0.79 15.09
N VAL A 159 -7.55 0.99 14.52
CA VAL A 159 -8.58 1.89 15.08
C VAL A 159 -9.21 1.29 16.36
N SER A 160 -9.39 -0.03 16.43
CA SER A 160 -9.90 -0.73 17.62
C SER A 160 -8.87 -0.85 18.75
N LYS A 161 -7.63 -0.37 18.54
CA LYS A 161 -6.50 -0.45 19.49
C LYS A 161 -6.09 -1.89 19.83
N GLU A 162 -6.38 -2.85 18.94
CA GLU A 162 -5.86 -4.21 19.04
C GLU A 162 -4.35 -4.27 18.78
N VAL A 163 -3.87 -3.38 17.91
CA VAL A 163 -2.45 -3.16 17.61
C VAL A 163 -2.11 -1.67 17.74
N ASP A 164 -0.84 -1.37 17.98
CA ASP A 164 -0.35 0.01 18.11
C ASP A 164 0.03 0.62 16.77
N PHE A 165 0.58 -0.21 15.87
CA PHE A 165 0.90 0.17 14.51
C PHE A 165 0.83 -1.03 13.56
N CYS A 166 0.73 -0.76 12.27
CA CYS A 166 0.75 -1.77 11.22
C CYS A 166 1.94 -1.56 10.27
N VAL A 167 2.46 -2.66 9.72
CA VAL A 167 3.55 -2.64 8.73
C VAL A 167 3.02 -3.05 7.38
N HIS A 168 3.32 -2.26 6.35
CA HIS A 168 2.81 -2.48 5.00
C HIS A 168 3.93 -2.43 3.95
N SER A 169 3.75 -3.21 2.88
CA SER A 169 4.29 -2.83 1.58
C SER A 169 3.58 -1.57 1.11
N THR A 170 4.27 -0.44 0.96
CA THR A 170 3.61 0.86 0.77
C THR A 170 2.77 0.93 -0.51
N LYS A 171 3.16 0.19 -1.56
CA LYS A 171 2.39 0.07 -2.81
C LYS A 171 0.98 -0.52 -2.64
N ASP A 172 0.73 -1.23 -1.55
CA ASP A 172 -0.57 -1.84 -1.24
C ASP A 172 -1.44 -0.93 -0.36
N VAL A 173 -0.89 0.19 0.12
CA VAL A 173 -1.60 1.17 0.96
C VAL A 173 -2.37 2.14 0.05
N PRO A 174 -3.70 2.30 0.23
CA PRO A 174 -4.50 3.27 -0.49
C PRO A 174 -3.93 4.70 -0.38
N THR A 175 -4.21 5.54 -1.38
CA THR A 175 -3.84 6.97 -1.35
C THR A 175 -4.54 7.71 -0.22
N GLU A 176 -5.82 7.40 -0.01
CA GLU A 176 -6.65 7.89 1.08
C GLU A 176 -6.56 6.95 2.28
N LEU A 177 -6.11 7.47 3.42
CA LEU A 177 -5.99 6.72 4.67
C LEU A 177 -7.27 6.81 5.48
N VAL A 178 -7.46 5.86 6.40
CA VAL A 178 -8.58 5.92 7.36
C VAL A 178 -8.40 7.15 8.26
N PRO A 179 -9.45 7.99 8.46
CA PRO A 179 -9.35 9.17 9.32
C PRO A 179 -8.83 8.83 10.72
N GLY A 180 -7.95 9.69 11.25
CA GLY A 180 -7.28 9.46 12.53
C GLY A 180 -6.09 8.51 12.48
N THR A 181 -5.66 8.09 11.28
CA THR A 181 -4.42 7.32 11.06
C THR A 181 -3.46 8.06 10.13
N GLU A 182 -2.17 7.80 10.28
CA GLU A 182 -1.12 8.35 9.42
C GLU A 182 -0.04 7.33 9.07
N LEU A 183 0.61 7.52 7.92
CA LEU A 183 1.85 6.82 7.58
C LEU A 183 3.03 7.56 8.22
N CYS A 184 3.33 7.23 9.48
CA CYS A 184 4.29 7.95 10.31
C CYS A 184 5.77 7.64 9.99
N THR A 185 6.05 6.52 9.33
CA THR A 185 7.42 6.06 9.07
C THR A 185 7.56 5.46 7.68
N MET A 186 8.64 5.82 6.98
CA MET A 186 9.08 5.15 5.76
C MET A 186 10.47 4.58 5.97
N LEU A 187 10.65 3.28 5.84
CA LEU A 187 11.99 2.68 5.96
C LEU A 187 12.88 3.01 4.74
N PRO A 188 14.20 2.83 4.83
CA PRO A 188 15.08 2.88 3.65
C PRO A 188 14.53 1.99 2.54
N ARG A 189 14.39 2.58 1.35
CA ARG A 189 13.71 1.94 0.22
C ARG A 189 14.60 0.87 -0.38
N GLU A 190 14.01 -0.27 -0.68
CA GLU A 190 14.70 -1.30 -1.46
C GLU A 190 14.63 -0.99 -2.97
N ASP A 191 15.39 -1.74 -3.77
CA ASP A 191 15.36 -1.74 -5.22
C ASP A 191 13.93 -1.82 -5.76
N THR A 192 13.56 -0.81 -6.52
CA THR A 192 12.20 -0.62 -7.00
C THR A 192 11.93 -1.37 -8.28
N ARG A 193 12.96 -1.92 -8.95
CA ARG A 193 12.85 -2.58 -10.24
C ARG A 193 11.98 -3.85 -10.18
N ASP A 194 11.38 -4.16 -11.32
CA ASP A 194 10.75 -5.46 -11.53
C ASP A 194 11.81 -6.45 -12.04
N VAL A 195 11.62 -7.73 -11.70
CA VAL A 195 12.38 -8.83 -12.29
C VAL A 195 11.50 -9.57 -13.29
N LEU A 196 12.09 -9.93 -14.44
CA LEU A 196 11.58 -10.92 -15.34
C LEU A 196 12.02 -12.31 -14.85
N ILE A 197 11.08 -13.25 -14.86
CA ILE A 197 11.34 -14.66 -14.55
C ILE A 197 10.74 -15.50 -15.66
N SER A 198 11.57 -16.02 -16.56
CA SER A 198 11.13 -17.01 -17.55
C SER A 198 11.14 -18.41 -16.93
N ARG A 199 10.26 -19.29 -17.42
CA ARG A 199 10.08 -20.64 -16.85
C ARG A 199 11.37 -21.46 -16.80
N ASP A 200 12.18 -21.35 -17.84
CA ASP A 200 13.45 -22.07 -18.04
C ASP A 200 14.69 -21.23 -17.72
N GLY A 201 14.52 -19.95 -17.36
CA GLY A 201 15.61 -18.98 -17.19
C GLY A 201 16.31 -18.55 -18.48
N GLY A 202 15.86 -18.99 -19.67
CA GLY A 202 16.54 -18.73 -20.94
C GLY A 202 16.20 -17.40 -21.61
N ILE A 203 15.06 -16.79 -21.28
CA ILE A 203 14.56 -15.58 -21.96
C ILE A 203 14.72 -14.36 -21.04
N ALA A 204 15.63 -13.47 -21.42
CA ALA A 204 16.04 -12.32 -20.61
C ALA A 204 15.39 -10.98 -21.02
N ARG A 205 14.60 -10.94 -22.10
CA ARG A 205 13.93 -9.73 -22.58
C ARG A 205 12.46 -10.04 -22.85
N ILE A 206 11.59 -9.06 -22.65
CA ILE A 206 10.14 -9.23 -22.88
C ILE A 206 9.87 -9.44 -24.38
N GLU A 207 10.64 -8.77 -25.21
CA GLU A 207 10.57 -8.80 -26.67
C GLU A 207 10.99 -10.14 -27.28
N ASP A 208 11.78 -10.93 -26.54
CA ASP A 208 12.35 -12.19 -27.02
C ASP A 208 11.43 -13.40 -26.78
N PHE A 209 10.29 -13.22 -26.09
CA PHE A 209 9.30 -14.28 -25.94
C PHE A 209 8.64 -14.60 -27.29
N PRO A 210 8.47 -15.89 -27.63
CA PRO A 210 7.73 -16.30 -28.82
C PRO A 210 6.31 -15.71 -28.87
N ASP A 211 5.82 -15.46 -30.07
CA ASP A 211 4.44 -15.02 -30.28
C ASP A 211 3.44 -15.99 -29.63
N GLY A 212 2.48 -15.45 -28.91
CA GLY A 212 1.47 -16.23 -28.18
C GLY A 212 1.93 -16.77 -26.82
N SER A 213 3.18 -16.54 -26.39
CA SER A 213 3.64 -16.88 -25.04
C SER A 213 2.77 -16.26 -23.95
N VAL A 214 2.59 -17.01 -22.86
CA VAL A 214 1.71 -16.66 -21.75
C VAL A 214 2.51 -16.06 -20.60
N ILE A 215 2.25 -14.80 -20.27
CA ILE A 215 2.89 -14.10 -19.16
C ILE A 215 1.92 -13.96 -17.98
N GLY A 216 2.29 -14.53 -16.83
CA GLY A 216 1.50 -14.45 -15.61
C GLY A 216 1.66 -13.11 -14.91
N THR A 217 0.64 -12.25 -14.92
CA THR A 217 0.60 -11.02 -14.11
C THR A 217 -0.83 -10.56 -13.84
N ALA A 218 -1.14 -10.23 -12.58
CA ALA A 218 -2.41 -9.58 -12.21
C ALA A 218 -2.32 -8.04 -12.22
N SER A 219 -1.16 -7.46 -12.57
CA SER A 219 -0.94 -6.02 -12.55
C SER A 219 -1.21 -5.43 -13.93
N LEU A 220 -2.22 -4.57 -14.05
CA LEU A 220 -2.50 -3.84 -15.30
C LEU A 220 -1.34 -2.93 -15.71
N ARG A 221 -0.60 -2.36 -14.75
CA ARG A 221 0.63 -1.60 -15.00
C ARG A 221 1.65 -2.43 -15.77
N ARG A 222 1.91 -3.67 -15.33
CA ARG A 222 2.86 -4.57 -16.01
C ARG A 222 2.30 -5.01 -17.35
N GLN A 223 1.04 -5.40 -17.40
CA GLN A 223 0.37 -5.84 -18.62
C GLN A 223 0.49 -4.80 -19.74
N ALA A 224 0.14 -3.54 -19.45
CA ALA A 224 0.21 -2.46 -20.43
C ALA A 224 1.64 -2.24 -20.95
N GLN A 225 2.65 -2.26 -20.05
CA GLN A 225 4.05 -2.11 -20.46
C GLN A 225 4.61 -3.33 -21.22
N ILE A 226 4.13 -4.53 -20.91
CA ILE A 226 4.45 -5.75 -21.68
C ILE A 226 3.89 -5.64 -23.09
N TYR A 227 2.61 -5.29 -23.24
CA TYR A 227 1.97 -5.16 -24.55
C TYR A 227 2.55 -4.03 -25.40
N ALA A 228 2.99 -2.93 -24.78
CA ALA A 228 3.70 -1.87 -25.47
C ALA A 228 5.06 -2.32 -26.06
N LYS A 229 5.69 -3.35 -25.48
CA LYS A 229 6.96 -3.93 -25.95
C LYS A 229 6.76 -5.08 -26.92
N ASN A 230 5.80 -5.95 -26.63
CA ASN A 230 5.46 -7.10 -27.46
C ASN A 230 3.93 -7.34 -27.41
N PRO A 231 3.17 -6.85 -28.40
CA PRO A 231 1.71 -6.98 -28.43
C PRO A 231 1.22 -8.40 -28.74
N ASN A 232 2.12 -9.33 -29.13
CA ASN A 232 1.76 -10.71 -29.47
C ASN A 232 1.75 -11.64 -28.25
N LEU A 233 2.15 -11.14 -27.07
CA LEU A 233 2.11 -11.90 -25.81
C LEU A 233 0.70 -11.95 -25.23
N LYS A 234 0.43 -12.93 -24.37
CA LYS A 234 -0.84 -13.09 -23.65
C LYS A 234 -0.61 -12.91 -22.16
N CYS A 235 -1.09 -11.81 -21.58
CA CYS A 235 -1.05 -11.65 -20.14
C CYS A 235 -2.27 -12.29 -19.48
N VAL A 236 -2.05 -13.16 -18.49
CA VAL A 236 -3.11 -13.85 -17.74
C VAL A 236 -3.07 -13.49 -16.26
N ASN A 237 -4.25 -13.48 -15.63
CA ASN A 237 -4.36 -13.21 -14.20
C ASN A 237 -3.60 -14.28 -13.39
N PHE A 238 -2.60 -13.85 -12.63
CA PHE A 238 -1.67 -14.73 -11.94
C PHE A 238 -1.50 -14.31 -10.48
N ARG A 239 -2.16 -15.06 -9.60
CA ARG A 239 -2.31 -14.72 -8.18
C ARG A 239 -1.72 -15.79 -7.25
N GLY A 240 -1.59 -15.39 -5.99
CA GLY A 240 -0.89 -16.11 -4.92
C GLY A 240 0.25 -15.26 -4.35
N ASN A 241 0.79 -15.69 -3.21
CA ASN A 241 2.07 -15.18 -2.71
C ASN A 241 3.22 -15.55 -3.66
N VAL A 242 4.41 -15.00 -3.41
CA VAL A 242 5.57 -15.17 -4.29
C VAL A 242 5.90 -16.65 -4.52
N GLN A 243 5.97 -17.45 -3.45
CA GLN A 243 6.27 -18.88 -3.54
C GLN A 243 5.25 -19.63 -4.39
N THR A 244 3.96 -19.32 -4.23
CA THR A 244 2.89 -19.95 -5.03
C THR A 244 3.04 -19.62 -6.50
N ARG A 245 3.37 -18.37 -6.84
CA ARG A 245 3.59 -17.94 -8.22
C ARG A 245 4.81 -18.63 -8.84
N LEU A 246 5.91 -18.75 -8.10
CA LEU A 246 7.11 -19.46 -8.58
C LEU A 246 6.84 -20.95 -8.81
N ARG A 247 6.04 -21.60 -7.95
CA ARG A 247 5.61 -23.00 -8.17
C ARG A 247 4.76 -23.15 -9.44
N LYS A 248 3.78 -22.26 -9.65
CA LYS A 248 2.92 -22.27 -10.84
C LYS A 248 3.72 -22.05 -12.13
N LEU A 249 4.70 -21.13 -12.09
CA LEU A 249 5.62 -20.93 -13.21
C LEU A 249 6.40 -22.22 -13.52
N LYS A 250 7.00 -22.85 -12.50
CA LYS A 250 7.75 -24.10 -12.65
C LYS A 250 6.87 -25.25 -13.16
N ALA A 251 5.60 -25.28 -12.78
CA ALA A 251 4.62 -26.26 -13.25
C ALA A 251 4.21 -26.07 -14.72
N GLY A 252 4.55 -24.93 -15.33
CA GLY A 252 4.25 -24.65 -16.72
C GLY A 252 2.94 -23.91 -16.97
N ASP A 253 2.26 -23.42 -15.92
CA ASP A 253 1.01 -22.67 -16.02
C ASP A 253 1.16 -21.40 -16.90
N VAL A 254 2.36 -20.83 -16.93
CA VAL A 254 2.75 -19.65 -17.72
C VAL A 254 4.20 -19.82 -18.21
N ASP A 255 4.58 -19.12 -19.28
CA ASP A 255 5.94 -19.15 -19.85
C ASP A 255 6.88 -18.15 -19.15
N GLY A 256 6.32 -17.10 -18.55
CA GLY A 256 7.06 -16.13 -17.74
C GLY A 256 6.18 -15.40 -16.75
N THR A 257 6.78 -14.76 -15.76
CA THR A 257 6.10 -13.86 -14.82
C THR A 257 7.01 -12.70 -14.44
N LEU A 258 6.46 -11.71 -13.75
CA LEU A 258 7.22 -10.62 -13.16
C LEU A 258 6.95 -10.50 -11.67
N LEU A 259 8.00 -10.24 -10.91
CA LEU A 259 7.94 -9.96 -9.47
C LEU A 259 8.69 -8.68 -9.15
N ALA A 260 8.41 -8.08 -7.99
CA ALA A 260 9.20 -6.93 -7.54
C ALA A 260 10.52 -7.45 -6.96
N TYR A 261 11.65 -6.86 -7.35
CA TYR A 261 12.96 -7.35 -6.90
C TYR A 261 13.11 -7.28 -5.38
N ALA A 262 12.67 -6.16 -4.78
CA ALA A 262 12.57 -6.00 -3.32
C ALA A 262 11.87 -7.15 -2.59
N GLY A 263 10.88 -7.78 -3.21
CA GLY A 263 10.18 -8.93 -2.64
C GLY A 263 11.08 -10.15 -2.56
N LEU A 264 11.80 -10.45 -3.63
CA LEU A 264 12.75 -11.56 -3.67
C LEU A 264 13.91 -11.35 -2.69
N ARG A 265 14.49 -10.15 -2.67
CA ARG A 265 15.62 -9.81 -1.78
C ARG A 265 15.30 -9.97 -0.31
N ARG A 266 14.11 -9.54 0.12
CA ARG A 266 13.64 -9.71 1.51
C ARG A 266 13.40 -11.15 1.93
N MET A 267 13.23 -12.05 0.97
CA MET A 267 13.01 -13.47 1.23
C MET A 267 14.22 -14.33 0.86
N SER A 268 15.33 -13.72 0.45
CA SER A 268 16.52 -14.42 -0.03
C SER A 268 16.19 -15.40 -1.18
N MET A 269 15.51 -14.88 -2.19
CA MET A 269 14.97 -15.62 -3.35
C MET A 269 15.46 -15.03 -4.70
N GLU A 270 16.57 -14.27 -4.68
CA GLU A 270 17.14 -13.61 -5.87
C GLU A 270 17.56 -14.58 -6.96
N GLU A 271 17.91 -15.82 -6.62
CA GLU A 271 18.31 -16.88 -7.55
C GLU A 271 17.21 -17.24 -8.55
N HIS A 272 15.96 -16.88 -8.26
CA HIS A 272 14.85 -17.06 -9.18
C HIS A 272 14.76 -15.95 -10.24
N ALA A 273 15.50 -14.85 -10.13
CA ALA A 273 15.45 -13.78 -11.12
C ALA A 273 16.19 -14.18 -12.40
N THR A 274 15.50 -14.20 -13.55
CA THR A 274 16.16 -14.33 -14.86
C THR A 274 16.90 -13.04 -15.21
N ARG A 275 16.24 -11.90 -15.01
CA ARG A 275 16.85 -10.58 -15.21
C ARG A 275 16.14 -9.50 -14.40
N VAL A 276 16.90 -8.58 -13.83
CA VAL A 276 16.38 -7.33 -13.27
C VAL A 276 16.18 -6.31 -14.41
N LEU A 277 14.98 -5.76 -14.54
CA LEU A 277 14.61 -4.85 -15.63
C LEU A 277 14.88 -3.39 -15.22
N GLU A 278 15.48 -2.61 -16.13
CA GLU A 278 15.67 -1.18 -15.90
C GLU A 278 14.34 -0.42 -15.98
N TRP A 279 14.30 0.81 -15.46
CA TRP A 279 13.06 1.61 -15.40
C TRP A 279 12.50 1.95 -16.79
N GLU A 280 13.37 2.05 -17.80
CA GLU A 280 13.01 2.24 -19.20
C GLU A 280 12.32 0.98 -19.78
N GLU A 281 12.61 -0.19 -19.23
CA GLU A 281 12.00 -1.46 -19.63
C GLU A 281 10.69 -1.72 -18.88
N MET A 282 10.64 -1.40 -17.58
CA MET A 282 9.47 -1.61 -16.75
C MET A 282 9.45 -0.59 -15.60
N LEU A 283 8.77 0.53 -15.81
CA LEU A 283 8.62 1.55 -14.77
C LEU A 283 7.80 0.94 -13.61
N PRO A 284 8.24 1.08 -12.35
CA PRO A 284 7.69 0.33 -11.24
C PRO A 284 6.36 0.89 -10.75
N ALA A 285 5.67 0.09 -9.92
CA ALA A 285 4.49 0.57 -9.24
C ALA A 285 4.86 1.70 -8.27
N ILE A 286 3.91 2.62 -8.08
CA ILE A 286 3.97 3.67 -7.05
C ILE A 286 4.32 3.03 -5.70
N SER A 287 5.33 3.60 -5.04
CA SER A 287 5.84 3.16 -3.74
C SER A 287 6.40 1.73 -3.71
N GLN A 288 6.70 1.12 -4.85
CA GLN A 288 7.36 -0.19 -4.89
C GLN A 288 8.71 -0.14 -4.18
N GLY A 289 9.03 -1.20 -3.42
CA GLY A 289 10.27 -1.29 -2.63
C GLY A 289 10.20 -0.62 -1.26
N ALA A 290 9.24 0.28 -0.99
CA ALA A 290 9.09 0.93 0.31
C ALA A 290 8.30 0.06 1.31
N ILE A 291 8.69 0.17 2.60
CA ILE A 291 7.93 -0.32 3.74
C ILE A 291 7.48 0.91 4.54
N SER A 292 6.21 0.94 4.91
CA SER A 292 5.62 2.01 5.70
C SER A 292 5.02 1.49 6.98
N PHE A 293 5.11 2.31 8.04
CA PHE A 293 4.36 2.08 9.27
C PHE A 293 3.14 2.99 9.30
N GLN A 294 1.99 2.42 9.64
CA GLN A 294 0.75 3.16 9.86
C GLN A 294 0.39 3.09 11.33
N CYS A 295 0.09 4.22 11.96
CA CYS A 295 -0.41 4.25 13.33
C CYS A 295 -1.54 5.27 13.49
N ARG A 296 -2.14 5.33 14.68
CA ARG A 296 -3.10 6.39 15.03
C ARG A 296 -2.36 7.72 15.16
N SER A 297 -2.95 8.78 14.62
CA SER A 297 -2.33 10.12 14.60
C SER A 297 -2.25 10.78 15.97
N ASP A 298 -3.06 10.34 16.94
CA ASP A 298 -3.11 10.85 18.31
C ASP A 298 -2.28 10.04 19.32
N ASP A 299 -1.62 8.96 18.88
CA ASP A 299 -0.84 8.07 19.74
C ASP A 299 0.64 8.51 19.82
N GLU A 300 0.88 9.59 20.56
CA GLU A 300 2.22 10.17 20.73
C GLU A 300 3.24 9.20 21.35
N ARG A 301 2.78 8.24 22.17
CA ARG A 301 3.65 7.20 22.73
C ARG A 301 4.20 6.32 21.62
N THR A 302 3.33 5.81 20.75
CA THR A 302 3.74 4.98 19.62
C THR A 302 4.59 5.79 18.64
N LEU A 303 4.17 7.01 18.31
CA LEU A 303 4.88 7.90 17.39
C LEU A 303 6.32 8.22 17.82
N ALA A 304 6.58 8.32 19.13
CA ALA A 304 7.91 8.55 19.68
C ALA A 304 8.90 7.42 19.32
N PHE A 305 8.43 6.17 19.19
CA PHE A 305 9.25 5.06 18.72
C PHE A 305 9.35 4.98 17.20
N LEU A 306 8.26 5.30 16.48
CA LEU A 306 8.19 5.05 15.04
C LEU A 306 8.87 6.15 14.20
N ARG A 307 8.65 7.43 14.52
CA ARG A 307 9.13 8.56 13.71
C ARG A 307 10.67 8.57 13.54
N PRO A 308 11.49 8.25 14.57
CA PRO A 308 12.95 8.22 14.42
C PRO A 308 13.49 7.20 13.41
N LEU A 309 12.71 6.18 13.06
CA LEU A 309 13.09 5.17 12.06
C LEU A 309 12.85 5.62 10.61
N SER A 310 12.25 6.80 10.42
CA SER A 310 11.85 7.27 9.10
C SER A 310 13.05 7.74 8.29
N HIS A 311 13.15 7.27 7.04
CA HIS A 311 14.15 7.64 6.07
C HIS A 311 13.62 8.76 5.17
N GLY A 312 14.10 9.98 5.40
CA GLY A 312 13.65 11.20 4.72
C GLY A 312 13.61 11.09 3.18
N PRO A 313 14.69 10.65 2.51
CA PRO A 313 14.69 10.48 1.06
C PRO A 313 13.64 9.51 0.54
N THR A 314 13.37 8.42 1.27
CA THR A 314 12.27 7.50 0.90
C THR A 314 10.92 8.19 1.04
N ALA A 315 10.69 8.88 2.16
CA ALA A 315 9.43 9.55 2.43
C ALA A 315 9.11 10.60 1.37
N GLN A 316 10.08 11.45 1.01
CA GLN A 316 9.93 12.44 -0.04
C GLN A 316 9.60 11.79 -1.40
N ALA A 317 10.35 10.77 -1.80
CA ALA A 317 10.07 10.05 -3.05
C ALA A 317 8.66 9.44 -3.05
N VAL A 318 8.29 8.74 -1.99
CA VAL A 318 6.97 8.09 -1.85
C VAL A 318 5.84 9.13 -1.84
N HIS A 319 6.00 10.28 -1.19
CA HIS A 319 4.99 11.35 -1.19
C HIS A 319 4.77 11.92 -2.59
N CYS A 320 5.85 12.13 -3.36
CA CYS A 320 5.74 12.54 -4.77
C CYS A 320 4.94 11.52 -5.60
N GLU A 321 5.31 10.24 -5.52
CA GLU A 321 4.64 9.19 -6.28
C GLU A 321 3.18 9.01 -5.88
N ARG A 322 2.87 9.08 -4.58
CA ARG A 322 1.50 8.98 -4.08
C ARG A 322 0.63 10.17 -4.47
N ALA A 323 1.19 11.39 -4.50
CA ALA A 323 0.49 12.57 -4.97
C ALA A 323 0.16 12.49 -6.46
N PHE A 324 1.09 11.98 -7.27
CA PHE A 324 0.85 11.65 -8.68
C PHE A 324 -0.28 10.64 -8.85
N LEU A 325 -0.25 9.53 -8.09
CA LEU A 325 -1.30 8.52 -8.15
C LEU A 325 -2.67 9.07 -7.72
N ALA A 326 -2.71 9.89 -6.68
CA ALA A 326 -3.93 10.49 -6.17
C ALA A 326 -4.57 11.47 -7.17
N ALA A 327 -3.77 12.31 -7.84
CA ALA A 327 -4.27 13.23 -8.88
C ALA A 327 -4.92 12.51 -10.08
N LEU A 328 -4.56 11.25 -10.29
CA LEU A 328 -5.07 10.37 -11.36
C LEU A 328 -6.21 9.45 -10.90
N ASP A 329 -6.70 9.60 -9.66
CA ASP A 329 -7.67 8.70 -9.02
C ASP A 329 -7.24 7.21 -9.09
N GLY A 330 -5.93 6.99 -9.07
CA GLY A 330 -5.30 5.70 -9.31
C GLY A 330 -5.24 4.79 -8.10
N ASN A 331 -5.03 3.50 -8.35
CA ASN A 331 -4.82 2.49 -7.31
C ASN A 331 -4.01 1.29 -7.86
N CYS A 332 -3.86 0.22 -7.06
CA CYS A 332 -3.09 -0.97 -7.45
C CYS A 332 -3.65 -1.72 -8.68
N LYS A 333 -4.87 -1.39 -9.11
CA LYS A 333 -5.55 -1.99 -10.27
C LYS A 333 -5.54 -1.08 -11.50
N THR A 334 -4.97 0.11 -11.44
CA THR A 334 -4.86 1.00 -12.62
C THR A 334 -3.51 0.80 -13.34
N PRO A 335 -3.45 0.94 -14.68
CA PRO A 335 -2.22 0.88 -15.47
C PRO A 335 -1.33 2.12 -15.31
N ILE A 336 -0.97 2.42 -14.06
CA ILE A 336 -0.20 3.60 -13.66
C ILE A 336 1.12 3.12 -13.05
N ALA A 337 2.22 3.75 -13.47
CA ALA A 337 3.55 3.53 -12.91
C ALA A 337 4.18 4.85 -12.51
N GLY A 338 5.12 4.80 -11.58
CA GLY A 338 5.89 5.97 -11.22
C GLY A 338 7.00 5.68 -10.24
N GLN A 339 8.07 6.45 -10.37
CA GLN A 339 9.27 6.33 -9.57
C GLN A 339 9.86 7.71 -9.33
N ALA A 340 10.02 8.06 -8.06
CA ALA A 340 10.80 9.17 -7.59
C ALA A 340 12.07 8.69 -6.90
N ARG A 341 13.16 9.42 -7.04
CA ARG A 341 14.36 9.28 -6.21
C ARG A 341 14.88 10.65 -5.82
N VAL A 342 15.43 10.75 -4.63
CA VAL A 342 16.23 11.91 -4.23
C VAL A 342 17.69 11.56 -4.56
N ASP A 343 18.32 12.38 -5.38
CA ASP A 343 19.73 12.20 -5.75
C ASP A 343 20.68 12.71 -4.65
N GLU A 344 21.98 12.46 -4.80
CA GLU A 344 23.01 12.85 -3.84
C GLU A 344 23.10 14.38 -3.64
N ALA A 345 22.66 15.16 -4.63
CA ALA A 345 22.58 16.61 -4.54
C ALA A 345 21.31 17.08 -3.79
N GLY A 346 20.46 16.17 -3.35
CA GLY A 346 19.21 16.45 -2.65
C GLY A 346 18.04 16.83 -3.56
N ALA A 347 18.20 16.72 -4.89
CA ALA A 347 17.13 17.00 -5.83
C ALA A 347 16.25 15.76 -6.03
N LEU A 348 14.94 15.98 -6.08
CA LEU A 348 13.99 14.93 -6.43
C LEU A 348 13.91 14.79 -7.95
N ARG A 349 13.93 13.55 -8.43
CA ARG A 349 13.74 13.17 -9.83
C ARG A 349 12.59 12.20 -9.89
N PHE A 350 11.54 12.54 -10.63
CA PHE A 350 10.33 11.73 -10.79
C PHE A 350 10.10 11.39 -12.26
N GLN A 351 9.71 10.16 -12.52
CA GLN A 351 9.16 9.68 -13.78
C GLN A 351 7.82 9.02 -13.50
N GLY A 352 6.80 9.35 -14.29
CA GLY A 352 5.45 8.76 -14.22
C GLY A 352 4.99 8.29 -15.58
N LEU A 353 4.10 7.30 -15.61
CA LEU A 353 3.37 6.94 -16.81
C LEU A 353 1.95 6.45 -16.51
N VAL A 354 1.06 6.70 -17.46
CA VAL A 354 -0.29 6.12 -17.52
C VAL A 354 -0.45 5.49 -18.90
N ALA A 355 -0.98 4.27 -18.96
CA ALA A 355 -1.11 3.54 -20.21
C ALA A 355 -2.52 2.99 -20.40
N SER A 356 -2.98 2.86 -21.65
CA SER A 356 -4.16 2.03 -21.92
C SER A 356 -3.85 0.58 -21.57
N PRO A 357 -4.85 -0.22 -21.14
CA PRO A 357 -4.61 -1.60 -20.72
C PRO A 357 -4.03 -2.51 -21.81
N ASP A 358 -4.27 -2.18 -23.08
CA ASP A 358 -3.70 -2.85 -24.25
C ASP A 358 -2.28 -2.37 -24.62
N GLY A 359 -1.73 -1.40 -23.89
CA GLY A 359 -0.39 -0.84 -24.10
C GLY A 359 -0.25 0.08 -25.32
N ARG A 360 -1.33 0.36 -26.07
CA ARG A 360 -1.24 1.14 -27.33
C ARG A 360 -1.11 2.64 -27.13
N ARG A 361 -1.69 3.19 -26.06
CA ARG A 361 -1.58 4.60 -25.67
C ARG A 361 -0.77 4.66 -24.38
N ILE A 362 0.30 5.47 -24.36
CA ILE A 362 1.11 5.69 -23.17
C ILE A 362 1.40 7.18 -23.06
N PHE A 363 1.05 7.75 -21.91
CA PHE A 363 1.37 9.12 -21.52
C PHE A 363 2.49 9.06 -20.50
N ARG A 364 3.57 9.83 -20.71
CA ARG A 364 4.75 9.85 -19.84
C ARG A 364 5.01 11.26 -19.35
N VAL A 365 5.45 11.36 -18.11
CA VAL A 365 5.81 12.64 -17.49
C VAL A 365 7.09 12.50 -16.70
N ALA A 366 7.89 13.56 -16.68
CA ALA A 366 9.06 13.67 -15.81
C ALA A 366 9.03 15.00 -15.06
N ARG A 367 9.56 14.97 -13.83
CA ARG A 367 9.75 16.17 -13.00
C ARG A 367 11.10 16.13 -12.30
N SER A 368 11.60 17.32 -12.02
CA SER A 368 12.70 17.49 -11.09
C SER A 368 12.54 18.79 -10.33
N GLY A 369 12.94 18.78 -9.06
CA GLY A 369 12.89 19.96 -8.21
C GLY A 369 13.39 19.67 -6.81
N SER A 370 13.07 20.56 -5.88
CA SER A 370 13.41 20.39 -4.48
C SER A 370 12.68 19.18 -3.90
N ALA A 371 13.36 18.35 -3.11
CA ALA A 371 12.72 17.26 -2.39
C ALA A 371 11.71 17.74 -1.32
N ALA A 372 11.79 19.02 -0.91
CA ALA A 372 10.78 19.64 -0.05
C ALA A 372 9.44 19.86 -0.78
N GLU A 373 9.44 19.94 -2.10
CA GLU A 373 8.26 20.16 -2.95
C GLU A 373 7.71 18.86 -3.54
N ALA A 374 8.17 17.71 -3.03
CA ALA A 374 7.88 16.38 -3.57
C ALA A 374 6.40 16.15 -3.91
N GLU A 375 5.51 16.47 -2.97
CA GLU A 375 4.07 16.28 -3.14
C GLU A 375 3.49 17.18 -4.24
N ALA A 376 3.92 18.44 -4.31
CA ALA A 376 3.50 19.37 -5.35
C ALA A 376 3.96 18.90 -6.73
N LEU A 377 5.24 18.52 -6.87
CA LEU A 377 5.79 17.98 -8.11
C LEU A 377 5.01 16.75 -8.61
N GLY A 378 4.65 15.85 -7.69
CA GLY A 378 3.87 14.66 -8.01
C GLY A 378 2.45 14.98 -8.46
N ARG A 379 1.77 15.86 -7.72
CA ARG A 379 0.41 16.32 -8.05
C ARG A 379 0.38 16.99 -9.42
N ASP A 380 1.30 17.92 -9.68
CA ASP A 380 1.37 18.67 -10.94
C ASP A 380 1.64 17.74 -12.13
N ALA A 381 2.51 16.74 -11.94
CA ALA A 381 2.73 15.72 -12.96
C ALA A 381 1.46 14.89 -13.26
N GLY A 382 0.66 14.58 -12.23
CA GLY A 382 -0.58 13.83 -12.39
C GLY A 382 -1.65 14.64 -13.11
N LEU A 383 -1.78 15.93 -12.77
CA LEU A 383 -2.71 16.85 -13.43
C LEU A 383 -2.33 17.09 -14.90
N GLU A 384 -1.04 17.21 -15.23
CA GLU A 384 -0.56 17.31 -16.61
C GLU A 384 -0.95 16.08 -17.43
N VAL A 385 -0.65 14.88 -16.93
CA VAL A 385 -1.00 13.63 -17.62
C VAL A 385 -2.51 13.48 -17.76
N ARG A 386 -3.29 13.88 -16.74
CA ARG A 386 -4.74 13.84 -16.82
C ARG A 386 -5.28 14.75 -17.92
N ALA A 387 -4.77 15.97 -18.01
CA ALA A 387 -5.14 16.92 -19.04
C ALA A 387 -4.74 16.46 -20.44
N GLU A 388 -3.55 15.86 -20.59
CA GLU A 388 -3.05 15.33 -21.87
C GLU A 388 -3.86 14.12 -22.35
N ALA A 389 -4.14 13.16 -21.46
CA ALA A 389 -4.87 11.96 -21.81
C ALA A 389 -6.38 12.22 -22.03
N GLY A 390 -6.94 13.21 -21.33
CA GLY A 390 -8.35 13.59 -21.40
C GLY A 390 -9.28 12.64 -20.64
N GLU A 391 -10.44 13.15 -20.20
CA GLU A 391 -11.38 12.39 -19.37
C GLU A 391 -11.90 11.12 -20.05
N ALA A 392 -12.11 11.15 -21.38
CA ALA A 392 -12.54 9.98 -22.15
C ALA A 392 -11.57 8.78 -22.02
N PHE A 393 -10.26 9.04 -21.95
CA PHE A 393 -9.27 7.99 -21.72
C PHE A 393 -9.44 7.35 -20.34
N PHE A 394 -9.68 8.15 -19.30
CA PHE A 394 -9.89 7.64 -17.95
C PHE A 394 -11.22 6.90 -17.82
N GLU A 395 -12.28 7.35 -18.48
CA GLU A 395 -13.56 6.64 -18.54
C GLU A 395 -13.40 5.26 -19.19
N GLU A 396 -12.73 5.17 -20.34
CA GLU A 396 -12.41 3.91 -21.02
C GLU A 396 -11.55 2.99 -20.14
N MET A 397 -10.53 3.57 -19.49
CA MET A 397 -9.66 2.83 -18.58
C MET A 397 -10.45 2.26 -17.40
N GLN A 398 -11.33 3.04 -16.78
CA GLN A 398 -12.14 2.58 -15.65
C GLN A 398 -13.15 1.51 -16.08
N ALA A 399 -13.79 1.66 -17.24
CA ALA A 399 -14.68 0.65 -17.81
C ALA A 399 -13.94 -0.68 -18.03
N TYR A 400 -12.75 -0.64 -18.66
CA TYR A 400 -11.94 -1.84 -18.84
C TYR A 400 -11.51 -2.46 -17.51
N VAL A 401 -11.08 -1.64 -16.55
CA VAL A 401 -10.71 -2.10 -15.21
C VAL A 401 -11.89 -2.83 -14.58
N GLN A 402 -13.12 -2.32 -14.70
CA GLN A 402 -14.34 -2.97 -14.23
C GLN A 402 -14.69 -4.26 -15.00
N GLU A 403 -14.46 -4.30 -16.31
CA GLU A 403 -14.70 -5.49 -17.14
C GLU A 403 -13.74 -6.63 -16.80
N VAL A 404 -12.44 -6.37 -16.76
CA VAL A 404 -11.44 -7.36 -16.34
C VAL A 404 -11.73 -7.86 -14.94
N GLN A 405 -12.18 -6.95 -14.09
CA GLN A 405 -12.65 -7.26 -12.76
C GLN A 405 -13.87 -8.21 -12.78
N ALA A 406 -14.89 -7.93 -13.59
CA ALA A 406 -16.09 -8.76 -13.72
C ALA A 406 -15.84 -10.12 -14.42
N ALA A 407 -14.88 -10.19 -15.34
CA ALA A 407 -14.49 -11.44 -16.00
C ALA A 407 -13.83 -12.41 -15.01
N ASN A 408 -13.04 -11.87 -14.08
CA ASN A 408 -12.37 -12.67 -13.04
C ASN A 408 -13.31 -13.13 -11.91
N THR A 409 -14.55 -12.63 -11.83
CA THR A 409 -15.57 -13.01 -10.83
C THR A 409 -16.53 -14.10 -11.33
N ARG A 410 -16.51 -14.44 -12.62
CA ARG A 410 -17.33 -15.54 -13.11
C ARG A 410 -16.67 -16.86 -12.69
N PRO A 411 -17.38 -17.76 -11.98
CA PRO A 411 -16.86 -19.11 -11.78
C PRO A 411 -16.53 -19.69 -13.15
N ALA A 412 -15.37 -20.34 -13.28
CA ALA A 412 -15.01 -21.06 -14.49
C ALA A 412 -16.22 -21.94 -14.85
N ALA A 413 -16.83 -21.68 -16.01
CA ALA A 413 -17.94 -22.50 -16.47
C ALA A 413 -17.45 -23.95 -16.41
N ALA A 414 -18.12 -24.77 -15.61
CA ALA A 414 -17.87 -26.19 -15.61
C ALA A 414 -17.94 -26.63 -17.07
N LEU A 415 -16.83 -27.14 -17.60
CA LEU A 415 -16.84 -27.87 -18.85
C LEU A 415 -18.01 -28.87 -18.74
N PRO A 416 -18.96 -28.91 -19.69
CA PRO A 416 -20.05 -29.86 -19.61
C PRO A 416 -19.42 -31.25 -19.52
N ALA A 417 -19.70 -31.91 -18.40
CA ALA A 417 -19.34 -33.31 -18.21
C ALA A 417 -20.13 -34.12 -19.24
N GLY A 418 -19.44 -34.54 -20.30
CA GLY A 418 -19.92 -35.55 -21.24
C GLY A 418 -20.88 -35.05 -22.31
N ALA A 419 -20.42 -35.17 -23.56
CA ALA A 419 -21.18 -35.79 -24.64
C ALA A 419 -20.18 -36.54 -25.54
#